data_AF-A0A6F9ZIJ8-F1
#
_entry.id   AF-A0A6F9ZIJ8-F1
#
_cell.length_a   1.000
_cell.length_b   1.000
_cell.length_c   1.000
_cell.angle_alpha   90.00
_cell.angle_beta   90.00
_cell.angle_gamma   90.00
#
_symmetry.space_group_name_H-M   'P 1'
#
loop_
_entity.id
_entity.type
_entity.pdbx_description
1 polymer ?
#
loop_
_entity_poly.entity_id
_entity_poly.type
_entity_poly.pdbx_seq_one_letter_code
_entity_poly.pdbx_strand_id
1 'polypeptide(L)'
;MTKAKKVLFITQELTPYVPETPMALVGRRLPQAVQDSGREIRTFMPKWGNINERRNQLHEVIRLSGMNIIIDDTDHPLIIKVASIQAARMQVYFIDNDEYFHKRQMLSDENGCEYEDNAERAIFYARGVLETLKKLRWCPDVIHCHGWMSSIVPLYVKTAYREEPPFVNAKVVFSAYDEMPQNPPVSNFAECVAFRDASLDVLEASGIDFSSPEAYGQLAVAFSDGYIQGASGANSGLLDFAKSRNIPSWEWLGDDNMGEVYGACYDHIYGE
;
A
#
# COMPACT_ATOMS: atom_id res chain seq x y z
N MET A 1 -6.26 -23.56 13.30
CA MET A 1 -5.85 -22.57 12.29
C MET A 1 -4.79 -21.68 12.89
N THR A 2 -3.68 -21.48 12.17
CA THR A 2 -2.61 -20.56 12.56
C THR A 2 -3.15 -19.14 12.51
N LYS A 3 -2.97 -18.35 13.58
CA LYS A 3 -3.44 -16.96 13.62
C LYS A 3 -2.34 -16.02 13.20
N ALA A 4 -2.64 -15.07 12.31
CA ALA A 4 -1.75 -13.95 12.00
C ALA A 4 -1.69 -12.99 13.20
N LYS A 5 -0.51 -12.71 13.74
CA LYS A 5 -0.36 -11.86 14.93
C LYS A 5 0.08 -10.44 14.59
N LYS A 6 0.74 -10.26 13.45
CA LYS A 6 1.32 -8.98 13.00
C LYS A 6 0.76 -8.56 11.66
N VAL A 7 0.11 -7.40 11.61
CA VAL A 7 -0.47 -6.85 10.37
C VAL A 7 0.16 -5.52 10.02
N LEU A 8 0.78 -5.44 8.84
CA LEU A 8 1.25 -4.19 8.26
C LEU A 8 0.12 -3.58 7.42
N PHE A 9 -0.27 -2.35 7.71
CA PHE A 9 -1.17 -1.57 6.87
C PHE A 9 -0.36 -0.59 6.04
N ILE A 10 -0.58 -0.63 4.73
CA ILE A 10 0.01 0.30 3.77
C ILE A 10 -1.16 0.95 3.06
N THR A 11 -1.42 2.22 3.38
CA THR A 11 -2.59 2.93 2.84
C THR A 11 -2.16 4.24 2.25
N GLN A 12 -2.91 4.74 1.27
CA GLN A 12 -2.71 6.09 0.76
C GLN A 12 -3.43 7.15 1.60
N GLU A 13 -4.50 6.80 2.31
CA GLU A 13 -5.35 7.76 3.00
C GLU A 13 -5.69 7.32 4.43
N LEU A 14 -5.62 8.28 5.36
CA LEU A 14 -5.87 8.03 6.77
C LEU A 14 -6.32 9.29 7.49
N THR A 15 -7.47 9.26 8.14
CA THR A 15 -7.95 10.35 9.01
C THR A 15 -7.19 10.37 10.34
N PRO A 16 -6.82 11.54 10.90
CA PRO A 16 -7.22 12.89 10.49
C PRO A 16 -6.18 13.61 9.60
N TYR A 17 -5.25 12.89 8.97
CA TYR A 17 -4.15 13.51 8.23
C TYR A 17 -4.60 14.10 6.88
N VAL A 18 -5.52 13.41 6.21
CA VAL A 18 -6.16 13.83 4.95
C VAL A 18 -7.68 13.97 5.12
N PRO A 19 -8.39 14.62 4.17
CA PRO A 19 -9.86 14.73 4.20
C PRO A 19 -10.57 13.37 4.31
N GLU A 20 -11.80 13.40 4.80
CA GLU A 20 -12.60 12.20 4.96
C GLU A 20 -13.08 11.65 3.60
N THR A 21 -12.73 10.40 3.35
CA THR A 21 -13.22 9.55 2.26
C THR A 21 -13.53 8.17 2.84
N PRO A 22 -14.26 7.29 2.14
CA PRO A 22 -14.45 5.91 2.59
C PRO A 22 -13.13 5.21 2.93
N MET A 23 -12.09 5.41 2.11
CA MET A 23 -10.77 4.84 2.36
C MET A 23 -10.07 5.47 3.56
N ALA A 24 -10.10 6.80 3.70
CA ALA A 24 -9.46 7.48 4.84
C ALA A 24 -10.08 7.08 6.19
N LEU A 25 -11.39 6.78 6.20
CA LEU A 25 -12.12 6.26 7.35
C LEU A 25 -11.73 4.80 7.65
N VAL A 26 -11.64 3.94 6.64
CA VAL A 26 -11.16 2.55 6.79
C VAL A 26 -9.70 2.53 7.25
N GLY A 27 -8.82 3.33 6.63
CA GLY A 27 -7.41 3.45 6.98
C GLY A 27 -7.18 3.87 8.43
N ARG A 28 -8.15 4.54 9.06
CA ARG A 28 -8.13 4.87 10.49
C ARG A 28 -8.78 3.80 11.37
N ARG A 29 -9.97 3.29 11.00
CA ARG A 29 -10.78 2.40 11.84
C ARG A 29 -10.29 0.96 11.82
N LEU A 30 -9.92 0.43 10.65
CA LEU A 30 -9.52 -0.97 10.49
C LEU A 30 -8.24 -1.29 11.27
N PRO A 31 -7.13 -0.53 11.15
CA PRO A 31 -5.93 -0.82 11.93
C PRO A 31 -6.18 -0.74 13.44
N GLN A 32 -6.99 0.23 13.89
CA GLN A 32 -7.37 0.31 15.30
C GLN A 32 -8.17 -0.93 15.73
N ALA A 33 -9.19 -1.32 15.00
CA ALA A 33 -10.02 -2.47 15.36
C ALA A 33 -9.20 -3.79 15.41
N VAL A 34 -8.22 -3.92 14.51
CA VAL A 34 -7.29 -5.05 14.46
C VAL A 34 -6.29 -5.02 15.63
N GLN A 35 -5.83 -3.84 16.01
CA GLN A 35 -5.01 -3.65 17.22
C GLN A 35 -5.80 -4.00 18.49
N ASP A 36 -7.03 -3.49 18.59
CA ASP A 36 -7.91 -3.68 19.75
C ASP A 36 -8.37 -5.15 19.88
N SER A 37 -8.35 -5.92 18.79
CA SER A 37 -8.56 -7.39 18.81
C SER A 37 -7.31 -8.19 19.20
N GLY A 38 -6.21 -7.51 19.56
CA GLY A 38 -5.02 -8.11 20.14
C GLY A 38 -3.88 -8.42 19.16
N ARG A 39 -3.95 -7.93 17.92
CA ARG A 39 -2.85 -8.05 16.95
C ARG A 39 -1.91 -6.85 17.06
N GLU A 40 -0.64 -7.08 16.78
CA GLU A 40 0.33 -6.00 16.62
C GLU A 40 0.18 -5.38 15.22
N ILE A 41 0.22 -4.05 15.14
CA ILE A 41 0.09 -3.34 13.86
C ILE A 41 1.23 -2.37 13.62
N ARG A 42 1.46 -2.08 12.34
CA ARG A 42 2.15 -0.88 11.88
C ARG A 42 1.40 -0.29 10.71
N THR A 43 1.41 1.02 10.58
CA THR A 43 0.70 1.71 9.50
C THR A 43 1.62 2.68 8.79
N PHE A 44 1.63 2.60 7.46
CA PHE A 44 2.34 3.52 6.58
C PHE A 44 1.35 4.30 5.72
N MET A 45 1.68 5.56 5.46
CA MET A 45 1.03 6.39 4.45
C MET A 45 2.02 7.34 3.77
N PRO A 46 1.75 7.86 2.56
CA PRO A 46 2.53 8.94 1.99
C PRO A 46 2.40 10.21 2.84
N LYS A 47 3.46 11.00 2.91
CA LYS A 47 3.41 12.38 3.40
C LYS A 47 2.87 13.26 2.28
N TRP A 48 1.56 13.26 2.06
CA TRP A 48 0.97 14.14 1.05
C TRP A 48 1.21 15.63 1.34
N GLY A 49 1.28 16.44 0.30
CA GLY A 49 1.55 17.88 0.42
C GLY A 49 0.49 18.65 1.22
N ASN A 50 -0.72 18.10 1.35
CA ASN A 50 -1.80 18.67 2.16
C ASN A 50 -1.69 18.34 3.67
N ILE A 51 -0.74 17.48 4.08
CA ILE A 51 -0.54 17.10 5.48
C ILE A 51 0.30 18.17 6.18
N ASN A 52 -0.31 18.87 7.13
CA ASN A 52 0.39 19.88 7.92
C ASN A 52 1.24 19.24 9.02
N GLU A 53 2.56 19.25 8.85
CA GLU A 53 3.51 18.64 9.78
C GLU A 53 3.44 19.19 11.20
N ARG A 54 3.37 20.53 11.34
CA ARG A 54 3.37 21.19 12.65
C ARG A 54 2.10 20.87 13.44
N ARG A 55 0.93 20.95 12.80
CA ARG A 55 -0.38 20.64 13.40
C ARG A 55 -0.42 19.18 13.86
N ASN A 56 0.10 18.30 13.04
CA ASN A 56 0.04 16.86 13.24
C ASN A 56 1.25 16.30 14.01
N GLN A 57 2.20 17.15 14.40
CA GLN A 57 3.41 16.79 15.15
C GLN A 57 4.21 15.67 14.47
N LEU A 58 4.42 15.79 13.16
CA LEU A 58 5.27 14.85 12.42
C LEU A 58 6.74 15.12 12.79
N HIS A 59 7.44 14.07 13.17
CA HIS A 59 8.87 14.12 13.48
C HIS A 59 9.62 13.22 12.52
N GLU A 60 10.70 13.73 11.95
CA GLU A 60 11.60 12.91 11.15
C GLU A 60 12.35 11.89 12.03
N VAL A 61 12.44 10.66 11.53
CA VAL A 61 13.20 9.58 12.13
C VAL A 61 14.53 9.45 11.40
N ILE A 62 15.51 10.27 11.80
CA ILE A 62 16.83 10.38 11.15
C ILE A 62 17.49 9.02 10.88
N ARG A 63 17.39 8.07 11.81
CA ARG A 63 17.97 6.72 11.66
C ARG A 63 17.32 5.85 10.57
N LEU A 64 16.13 6.22 10.09
CA LEU A 64 15.41 5.56 9.01
C LEU A 64 15.54 6.33 7.70
N SER A 65 15.62 7.66 7.76
CA SER A 65 15.86 8.57 6.62
C SER A 65 17.26 8.47 6.03
N GLY A 66 17.46 9.18 4.90
CA GLY A 66 18.78 9.48 4.32
C GLY A 66 19.32 8.39 3.37
N MET A 67 18.50 7.40 3.05
CA MET A 67 18.78 6.44 1.97
C MET A 67 18.22 7.00 0.67
N ASN A 68 18.88 6.76 -0.46
CA ASN A 68 18.33 7.08 -1.78
C ASN A 68 17.63 5.86 -2.38
N ILE A 69 16.50 6.11 -3.03
CA ILE A 69 15.79 5.16 -3.87
C ILE A 69 16.02 5.60 -5.30
N ILE A 70 16.64 4.73 -6.10
CA ILE A 70 16.93 4.99 -7.51
C ILE A 70 15.70 4.62 -8.34
N ILE A 71 15.11 5.55 -9.07
CA ILE A 71 14.02 5.31 -10.04
C ILE A 71 14.42 6.01 -11.33
N ASP A 72 14.33 5.32 -12.46
CA ASP A 72 14.71 5.87 -13.78
C ASP A 72 16.09 6.56 -13.77
N ASP A 73 17.10 5.84 -13.26
CA ASP A 73 18.49 6.32 -13.07
C ASP A 73 18.65 7.61 -12.24
N THR A 74 17.61 8.02 -11.52
CA THR A 74 17.59 9.22 -10.67
C THR A 74 17.52 8.85 -9.19
N ASP A 75 18.37 9.48 -8.38
CA ASP A 75 18.43 9.29 -6.93
C ASP A 75 17.39 10.14 -6.20
N HIS A 76 16.40 9.51 -5.57
CA HIS A 76 15.39 10.20 -4.77
C HIS A 76 15.62 9.97 -3.27
N PRO A 77 15.83 11.02 -2.46
CA PRO A 77 16.05 10.85 -1.02
C PRO A 77 14.78 10.38 -0.30
N LEU A 78 14.92 9.32 0.50
CA LEU A 78 13.88 8.78 1.36
C LEU A 78 13.90 9.47 2.73
N ILE A 79 12.82 10.17 3.05
CA ILE A 79 12.59 10.78 4.36
C ILE A 79 11.49 10.00 5.07
N ILE A 80 11.73 9.60 6.31
CA ILE A 80 10.74 8.89 7.13
C ILE A 80 10.31 9.79 8.27
N LYS A 81 9.01 10.09 8.34
CA LYS A 81 8.44 10.80 9.49
C LYS A 81 7.50 9.90 10.28
N VAL A 82 7.23 10.26 11.52
CA VAL A 82 6.26 9.57 12.38
C VAL A 82 5.36 10.57 13.09
N ALA A 83 4.11 10.17 13.27
CA ALA A 83 3.17 10.83 14.16
C ALA A 83 2.30 9.80 14.86
N SER A 84 1.66 10.20 15.96
CA SER A 84 0.79 9.32 16.75
C SER A 84 -0.63 9.88 16.79
N ILE A 85 -1.60 9.01 16.55
CA ILE A 85 -3.01 9.33 16.78
C ILE A 85 -3.36 8.88 18.19
N GLN A 86 -3.31 9.81 19.14
CA GLN A 86 -3.46 9.51 20.57
C GLN A 86 -4.78 8.79 20.89
N ALA A 87 -5.89 9.21 20.29
CA ALA A 87 -7.20 8.58 20.48
C ALA A 87 -7.25 7.12 19.98
N ALA A 88 -6.38 6.75 19.03
CA ALA A 88 -6.25 5.40 18.47
C ALA A 88 -5.18 4.56 19.16
N ARG A 89 -4.30 5.21 19.94
CA ARG A 89 -3.01 4.66 20.39
C ARG A 89 -2.18 4.07 19.24
N MET A 90 -2.29 4.67 18.05
CA MET A 90 -1.68 4.18 16.82
C MET A 90 -0.55 5.09 16.37
N GLN A 91 0.58 4.50 16.00
CA GLN A 91 1.70 5.20 15.36
C GLN A 91 1.61 5.03 13.83
N VAL A 92 1.79 6.13 13.11
CA VAL A 92 1.79 6.14 11.64
C VAL A 92 3.15 6.60 11.15
N TYR A 93 3.72 5.83 10.22
CA TYR A 93 4.94 6.14 9.51
C TYR A 93 4.60 6.81 8.19
N PHE A 94 5.31 7.87 7.87
CA PHE A 94 5.11 8.63 6.66
C PHE A 94 6.32 8.46 5.75
N ILE A 95 6.08 8.06 4.51
CA ILE A 95 7.07 8.10 3.45
C ILE A 95 7.02 9.47 2.80
N ASP A 96 8.13 10.19 2.84
CA ASP A 96 8.23 11.57 2.35
C ASP A 96 9.40 11.71 1.36
N ASN A 97 9.22 12.64 0.44
CA ASN A 97 10.16 13.04 -0.59
C ASN A 97 9.67 14.39 -1.17
N ASP A 98 10.60 15.32 -1.32
CA ASP A 98 10.28 16.70 -1.71
C ASP A 98 9.81 16.83 -3.17
N GLU A 99 10.13 15.89 -4.05
CA GLU A 99 9.72 15.91 -5.45
C GLU A 99 8.34 15.26 -5.63
N TYR A 100 8.14 14.09 -5.02
CA TYR A 100 6.94 13.28 -5.24
C TYR A 100 5.71 13.73 -4.45
N PHE A 101 5.88 14.33 -3.26
CA PHE A 101 4.74 14.60 -2.39
C PHE A 101 4.60 16.05 -1.94
N HIS A 102 5.70 16.78 -1.77
CA HIS A 102 5.64 18.16 -1.26
C HIS A 102 4.93 19.10 -2.24
N LYS A 103 3.97 19.89 -1.74
CA LYS A 103 3.10 20.79 -2.52
C LYS A 103 2.29 20.13 -3.64
N ARG A 104 2.15 18.81 -3.63
CA ARG A 104 1.31 18.07 -4.58
C ARG A 104 0.08 17.52 -3.86
N GLN A 105 -0.99 17.33 -4.63
CA GLN A 105 -2.18 16.64 -4.16
C GLN A 105 -1.96 15.11 -4.23
N MET A 106 -3.05 14.33 -4.13
CA MET A 106 -3.00 12.87 -4.17
C MET A 106 -2.95 12.39 -5.64
N LEU A 107 -4.04 11.87 -6.22
CA LEU A 107 -4.04 11.34 -7.58
C LEU A 107 -3.92 12.40 -8.68
N SER A 108 -4.67 13.49 -8.53
CA SER A 108 -4.80 14.55 -9.56
C SER A 108 -4.41 15.92 -9.02
N ASP A 109 -4.05 16.82 -9.92
CA ASP A 109 -3.75 18.22 -9.63
C ASP A 109 -5.01 19.05 -9.31
N GLU A 110 -4.81 20.36 -9.12
CA GLU A 110 -5.87 21.32 -8.79
C GLU A 110 -6.94 21.46 -9.88
N ASN A 111 -6.63 21.05 -11.11
CA ASN A 111 -7.54 21.05 -12.27
C ASN A 111 -8.22 19.69 -12.48
N GLY A 112 -7.91 18.69 -11.65
CA GLY A 112 -8.42 17.33 -11.78
C GLY A 112 -7.66 16.47 -12.80
N CYS A 113 -6.50 16.93 -13.29
CA CYS A 113 -5.65 16.16 -14.19
C CYS A 113 -4.74 15.22 -13.39
N GLU A 114 -4.73 13.94 -13.73
CA GLU A 114 -3.83 12.98 -13.07
C GLU A 114 -2.36 13.35 -13.31
N TYR A 115 -1.54 13.18 -12.28
CA TYR A 115 -0.11 13.38 -12.40
C TYR A 115 0.53 12.26 -13.25
N GLU A 116 1.34 12.64 -14.24
CA GLU A 116 2.03 11.70 -15.14
C GLU A 116 2.99 10.77 -14.38
N ASP A 117 3.58 11.25 -13.28
CA ASP A 117 4.52 10.52 -12.44
C ASP A 117 3.86 9.66 -11.34
N ASN A 118 2.53 9.43 -11.39
CA ASN A 118 1.84 8.61 -10.39
C ASN A 118 2.43 7.20 -10.24
N ALA A 119 2.87 6.59 -11.34
CA ALA A 119 3.56 5.30 -11.29
C ALA A 119 4.86 5.36 -10.46
N GLU A 120 5.71 6.36 -10.72
CA GLU A 120 6.95 6.55 -9.99
C GLU A 120 6.72 6.82 -8.50
N ARG A 121 5.69 7.62 -8.18
CA ARG A 121 5.29 7.89 -6.79
C ARG A 121 4.89 6.60 -6.06
N ALA A 122 4.14 5.72 -6.74
CA ALA A 122 3.75 4.41 -6.19
C ALA A 122 4.96 3.48 -6.00
N ILE A 123 5.90 3.48 -6.95
CA ILE A 123 7.17 2.72 -6.85
C ILE A 123 8.02 3.23 -5.69
N PHE A 124 8.20 4.54 -5.59
CA PHE A 124 8.94 5.20 -4.51
C PHE A 124 8.31 4.89 -3.16
N TYR A 125 6.98 5.01 -3.06
CA TYR A 125 6.24 4.69 -1.84
C TYR A 125 6.42 3.23 -1.44
N ALA A 126 6.21 2.29 -2.37
CA ALA A 126 6.35 0.87 -2.11
C ALA A 126 7.78 0.53 -1.62
N ARG A 127 8.82 0.99 -2.33
CA ARG A 127 10.21 0.76 -1.93
C ARG A 127 10.55 1.44 -0.59
N GLY A 128 10.05 2.66 -0.37
CA GLY A 128 10.21 3.40 0.87
C GLY A 128 9.66 2.65 2.08
N VAL A 129 8.47 2.07 1.96
CA VAL A 129 7.87 1.23 3.02
C VAL A 129 8.71 -0.03 3.25
N LEU A 130 9.05 -0.77 2.19
CA LEU A 130 9.73 -2.06 2.31
C LEU A 130 11.16 -1.93 2.86
N GLU A 131 11.93 -0.94 2.41
CA GLU A 131 13.26 -0.65 2.97
C GLU A 131 13.18 -0.16 4.42
N THR A 132 12.16 0.62 4.76
CA THR A 132 11.93 1.04 6.15
C THR A 132 11.62 -0.16 7.05
N LEU A 133 10.81 -1.10 6.58
CA LEU A 133 10.46 -2.30 7.33
C LEU A 133 11.68 -3.21 7.57
N LYS A 134 12.55 -3.35 6.57
CA LYS A 134 13.85 -4.03 6.70
C LYS A 134 14.72 -3.40 7.77
N LYS A 135 14.88 -2.07 7.76
CA LYS A 135 15.64 -1.35 8.81
C LYS A 135 15.04 -1.55 10.20
N LEU A 136 13.71 -1.66 10.29
CA LEU A 136 13.00 -1.88 11.55
C LEU A 136 13.04 -3.34 12.02
N ARG A 137 13.45 -4.29 11.17
CA ARG A 137 13.48 -5.74 11.44
C ARG A 137 12.14 -6.25 11.99
N TRP A 138 11.04 -5.73 11.47
CA TRP A 138 9.70 -6.11 11.90
C TRP A 138 9.05 -6.96 10.83
N CYS A 139 8.79 -8.23 11.14
CA CYS A 139 8.24 -9.20 10.20
C CYS A 139 6.71 -9.26 10.36
N PRO A 140 5.92 -8.73 9.41
CA PRO A 140 4.48 -8.97 9.38
C PRO A 140 4.16 -10.42 9.01
N ASP A 141 3.04 -10.90 9.53
CA ASP A 141 2.40 -12.11 9.02
C ASP A 141 1.55 -11.77 7.79
N VAL A 142 0.87 -10.61 7.82
CA VAL A 142 0.05 -10.10 6.72
C VAL A 142 0.40 -8.63 6.43
N ILE A 143 0.48 -8.30 5.15
CA ILE A 143 0.60 -6.94 4.61
C ILE A 143 -0.70 -6.61 3.90
N HIS A 144 -1.44 -5.64 4.40
CA HIS A 144 -2.69 -5.18 3.79
C HIS A 144 -2.48 -3.82 3.11
N CYS A 145 -2.52 -3.86 1.78
CA CYS A 145 -2.34 -2.72 0.88
C CYS A 145 -3.70 -2.12 0.51
N HIS A 146 -3.86 -0.81 0.65
CA HIS A 146 -5.09 -0.07 0.37
C HIS A 146 -4.85 1.04 -0.64
N GLY A 147 -5.60 1.02 -1.74
CA GLY A 147 -5.60 2.05 -2.77
C GLY A 147 -4.45 1.96 -3.77
N TRP A 148 -4.55 2.74 -4.84
CA TRP A 148 -3.66 2.66 -6.00
C TRP A 148 -2.19 2.94 -5.68
N MET A 149 -1.91 3.83 -4.72
CA MET A 149 -0.52 4.16 -4.35
C MET A 149 0.23 2.94 -3.79
N SER A 150 -0.49 1.96 -3.23
CA SER A 150 0.10 0.72 -2.70
C SER A 150 0.10 -0.45 -3.69
N SER A 151 -0.38 -0.24 -4.93
CA SER A 151 -0.58 -1.30 -5.94
C SER A 151 0.70 -2.04 -6.35
N ILE A 152 1.86 -1.42 -6.20
CA ILE A 152 3.17 -2.01 -6.56
C ILE A 152 3.76 -2.87 -5.42
N VAL A 153 3.28 -2.69 -4.19
CA VAL A 153 3.82 -3.42 -3.02
C VAL A 153 3.71 -4.94 -3.19
N PRO A 154 2.56 -5.53 -3.61
CA PRO A 154 2.44 -6.97 -3.76
C PRO A 154 3.50 -7.55 -4.71
N LEU A 155 3.70 -6.91 -5.87
CA LEU A 155 4.75 -7.30 -6.82
C LEU A 155 6.11 -7.36 -6.13
N TYR A 156 6.53 -6.29 -5.45
CA TYR A 156 7.85 -6.23 -4.82
C TYR A 156 8.02 -7.22 -3.66
N VAL A 157 7.01 -7.39 -2.81
CA VAL A 157 7.05 -8.38 -1.73
C VAL A 157 7.21 -9.78 -2.31
N LYS A 158 6.49 -10.09 -3.40
CA LYS A 158 6.56 -11.39 -4.05
C LYS A 158 7.75 -11.56 -4.96
N THR A 159 8.58 -10.56 -5.22
CA THR A 159 9.73 -10.69 -6.14
C THR A 159 10.99 -10.16 -5.46
N ALA A 160 11.29 -8.89 -5.66
CA ALA A 160 12.51 -8.20 -5.24
C ALA A 160 12.83 -8.31 -3.73
N TYR A 161 11.83 -8.54 -2.89
CA TYR A 161 11.96 -8.66 -1.44
C TYR A 161 11.60 -10.05 -0.90
N ARG A 162 11.32 -11.03 -1.77
CA ARG A 162 10.84 -12.37 -1.36
C ARG A 162 11.79 -13.08 -0.39
N GLU A 163 13.10 -12.89 -0.55
CA GLU A 163 14.12 -13.53 0.28
C GLU A 163 14.55 -12.69 1.49
N GLU A 164 14.05 -11.45 1.60
CA GLU A 164 14.41 -10.56 2.70
C GLU A 164 13.68 -11.00 3.99
N PRO A 165 14.37 -11.10 5.14
CA PRO A 165 13.83 -11.72 6.36
C PRO A 165 12.44 -11.22 6.82
N PRO A 166 12.07 -9.94 6.68
CA PRO A 166 10.72 -9.48 7.03
C PRO A 166 9.60 -10.07 6.18
N PHE A 167 9.89 -10.53 4.97
CA PHE A 167 8.89 -10.80 3.93
C PHE A 167 8.79 -12.27 3.50
N VAL A 168 9.77 -13.11 3.86
CA VAL A 168 9.83 -14.53 3.47
C VAL A 168 8.50 -15.28 3.69
N ASN A 169 7.83 -15.02 4.81
CA ASN A 169 6.56 -15.67 5.17
C ASN A 169 5.36 -14.71 5.14
N ALA A 170 5.56 -13.46 4.70
CA ALA A 170 4.49 -12.48 4.71
C ALA A 170 3.48 -12.78 3.60
N LYS A 171 2.21 -12.78 3.96
CA LYS A 171 1.12 -12.78 2.99
C LYS A 171 0.69 -11.36 2.65
N VAL A 172 0.18 -11.15 1.45
CA VAL A 172 -0.23 -9.84 0.95
C VAL A 172 -1.72 -9.87 0.62
N VAL A 173 -2.43 -8.87 1.12
CA VAL A 173 -3.84 -8.60 0.80
C VAL A 173 -3.93 -7.25 0.14
N PHE A 174 -4.70 -7.15 -0.94
CA PHE A 174 -4.95 -5.87 -1.59
C PHE A 174 -6.43 -5.49 -1.50
N SER A 175 -6.69 -4.21 -1.22
CA SER A 175 -8.00 -3.60 -1.26
C SER A 175 -8.03 -2.41 -2.21
N ALA A 176 -8.90 -2.48 -3.22
CA ALA A 176 -9.17 -1.38 -4.14
C ALA A 176 -10.42 -0.59 -3.74
N TYR A 177 -10.43 0.71 -4.04
CA TYR A 177 -11.48 1.68 -3.74
C TYR A 177 -11.84 2.44 -5.02
N ASP A 178 -12.94 3.20 -5.03
CA ASP A 178 -13.39 3.90 -6.24
C ASP A 178 -12.32 4.81 -6.88
N GLU A 179 -11.44 5.42 -6.06
CA GLU A 179 -10.29 6.15 -6.58
C GLU A 179 -9.19 5.19 -7.07
N MET A 180 -9.10 5.05 -8.40
CA MET A 180 -8.03 4.38 -9.12
C MET A 180 -7.60 5.26 -10.31
N PRO A 181 -6.33 5.18 -10.77
CA PRO A 181 -5.88 5.85 -11.97
C PRO A 181 -6.77 5.51 -13.18
N GLN A 182 -7.14 6.54 -13.93
CA GLN A 182 -7.91 6.46 -15.17
C GLN A 182 -6.98 6.52 -16.39
N ASN A 183 -5.74 6.96 -16.21
CA ASN A 183 -4.71 6.85 -17.23
C ASN A 183 -3.97 5.50 -17.10
N PRO A 184 -3.57 4.89 -18.23
CA PRO A 184 -2.69 3.74 -18.19
C PRO A 184 -1.31 4.12 -17.62
N PRO A 185 -0.54 3.13 -17.13
CA PRO A 185 0.87 3.33 -16.83
C PRO A 185 1.65 3.99 -17.97
N VAL A 186 2.64 4.80 -17.61
CA VAL A 186 3.56 5.44 -18.57
C VAL A 186 4.32 4.40 -19.40
N SER A 187 4.78 4.79 -20.59
CA SER A 187 5.41 3.84 -21.53
C SER A 187 6.68 3.17 -21.00
N ASN A 188 7.43 3.85 -20.13
CA ASN A 188 8.62 3.32 -19.45
C ASN A 188 8.28 2.63 -18.11
N PHE A 189 7.02 2.35 -17.82
CA PHE A 189 6.60 1.76 -16.53
C PHE A 189 7.39 0.50 -16.16
N ALA A 190 7.63 -0.40 -17.12
CA ALA A 190 8.39 -1.62 -16.87
C ALA A 190 9.83 -1.35 -16.44
N GLU A 191 10.46 -0.31 -17.01
CA GLU A 191 11.81 0.12 -16.65
C GLU A 191 11.82 0.74 -15.25
N CYS A 192 10.83 1.60 -14.93
CA CYS A 192 10.72 2.20 -13.60
C CYS A 192 10.46 1.17 -12.49
N VAL A 193 9.65 0.15 -12.77
CA VAL A 193 9.34 -0.93 -11.82
C VAL A 193 10.53 -1.87 -11.65
N ALA A 194 11.38 -2.00 -12.66
CA ALA A 194 12.47 -2.96 -12.67
C ALA A 194 13.39 -2.80 -11.46
N PHE A 195 13.41 -3.80 -10.59
CA PHE A 195 14.25 -3.80 -9.40
C PHE A 195 14.47 -5.23 -8.92
N ARG A 196 15.73 -5.68 -8.91
CA ARG A 196 16.09 -7.07 -8.57
C ARG A 196 15.26 -8.05 -9.41
N ASP A 197 14.53 -8.97 -8.77
CA ASP A 197 13.72 -9.99 -9.44
C ASP A 197 12.36 -9.48 -9.92
N ALA A 198 11.99 -8.21 -9.68
CA ALA A 198 10.88 -7.57 -10.37
C ALA A 198 11.37 -7.17 -11.76
N SER A 199 11.34 -8.10 -12.72
CA SER A 199 11.86 -7.90 -14.08
C SER A 199 10.73 -7.76 -15.12
N LEU A 200 11.11 -7.36 -16.34
CA LEU A 200 10.20 -7.34 -17.49
C LEU A 200 9.55 -8.72 -17.71
N ASP A 201 10.32 -9.81 -17.64
CA ASP A 201 9.80 -11.18 -17.79
C ASP A 201 8.69 -11.48 -16.78
N VAL A 202 8.80 -10.98 -15.55
CA VAL A 202 7.77 -11.14 -14.51
C VAL A 202 6.51 -10.35 -14.86
N LEU A 203 6.67 -9.13 -15.38
CA LEU A 203 5.55 -8.31 -15.83
C LEU A 203 4.85 -8.94 -17.05
N GLU A 204 5.60 -9.44 -18.03
CA GLU A 204 5.04 -10.13 -19.20
C GLU A 204 4.33 -11.43 -18.81
N ALA A 205 4.94 -12.22 -17.93
CA ALA A 205 4.35 -13.46 -17.41
C ALA A 205 3.07 -13.23 -16.59
N SER A 206 2.84 -12.02 -16.07
CA SER A 206 1.61 -11.68 -15.38
C SER A 206 0.39 -11.70 -16.33
N GLY A 207 0.60 -11.48 -17.63
CA GLY A 207 -0.45 -11.41 -18.65
C GLY A 207 -1.35 -10.18 -18.51
N ILE A 208 -0.86 -9.10 -17.90
CA ILE A 208 -1.59 -7.85 -17.69
C ILE A 208 -1.34 -6.91 -18.88
N ASP A 209 -2.41 -6.24 -19.31
CA ASP A 209 -2.34 -5.22 -20.36
C ASP A 209 -2.00 -3.85 -19.75
N PHE A 210 -0.72 -3.46 -19.82
CA PHE A 210 -0.26 -2.15 -19.33
C PHE A 210 -0.67 -0.95 -20.20
N SER A 211 -1.39 -1.18 -21.30
CA SER A 211 -2.06 -0.09 -22.05
C SER A 211 -3.43 0.28 -21.49
N SER A 212 -3.91 -0.46 -20.48
CA SER A 212 -5.20 -0.26 -19.82
C SER A 212 -5.03 0.39 -18.44
N PRO A 213 -5.94 1.30 -18.03
CA PRO A 213 -5.94 1.90 -16.69
C PRO A 213 -6.08 0.87 -15.56
N GLU A 214 -6.77 -0.24 -15.83
CA GLU A 214 -6.97 -1.34 -14.88
C GLU A 214 -5.66 -2.06 -14.49
N ALA A 215 -4.57 -1.84 -15.24
CA ALA A 215 -3.28 -2.50 -15.04
C ALA A 215 -2.76 -2.38 -13.60
N TYR A 216 -2.89 -1.21 -12.95
CA TYR A 216 -2.45 -1.03 -11.55
C TYR A 216 -3.16 -1.99 -10.59
N GLY A 217 -4.48 -2.05 -10.68
CA GLY A 217 -5.30 -2.90 -9.82
C GLY A 217 -5.09 -4.39 -10.14
N GLN A 218 -5.04 -4.75 -11.42
CA GLN A 218 -4.80 -6.12 -11.85
C GLN A 218 -3.42 -6.62 -11.43
N LEU A 219 -2.39 -5.76 -11.50
CA LEU A 219 -1.04 -6.08 -11.06
C LEU A 219 -1.00 -6.31 -9.55
N ALA A 220 -1.62 -5.42 -8.78
CA ALA A 220 -1.71 -5.59 -7.33
C ALA A 220 -2.39 -6.91 -6.96
N VAL A 221 -3.52 -7.22 -7.60
CA VAL A 221 -4.27 -8.46 -7.36
C VAL A 221 -3.43 -9.68 -7.77
N ALA A 222 -2.84 -9.69 -8.96
CA ALA A 222 -2.10 -10.85 -9.48
C ALA A 222 -0.92 -11.30 -8.61
N PHE A 223 -0.36 -10.39 -7.80
CA PHE A 223 0.73 -10.66 -6.87
C PHE A 223 0.29 -10.68 -5.39
N SER A 224 -1.02 -10.67 -5.11
CA SER A 224 -1.57 -10.79 -3.75
C SER A 224 -2.01 -12.21 -3.44
N ASP A 225 -1.95 -12.59 -2.16
CA ASP A 225 -2.51 -13.86 -1.65
C ASP A 225 -4.01 -13.74 -1.34
N GLY A 226 -4.55 -12.52 -1.32
CA GLY A 226 -5.99 -12.29 -1.21
C GLY A 226 -6.41 -10.90 -1.66
N TYR A 227 -7.69 -10.76 -1.99
CA TYR A 227 -8.31 -9.50 -2.40
C TYR A 227 -9.56 -9.20 -1.58
N ILE A 228 -9.72 -7.98 -1.09
CA ILE A 228 -10.94 -7.54 -0.40
C ILE A 228 -11.43 -6.27 -1.09
N GLN A 229 -12.71 -6.17 -1.45
CA GLN A 229 -13.23 -4.89 -1.93
C GLN A 229 -13.17 -3.84 -0.81
N GLY A 230 -12.57 -2.69 -1.10
CA GLY A 230 -12.35 -1.62 -0.11
C GLY A 230 -13.64 -0.89 0.29
N ALA A 231 -14.63 -0.86 -0.60
CA ALA A 231 -15.95 -0.28 -0.36
C ALA A 231 -17.03 -1.07 -1.13
N SER A 232 -18.30 -0.91 -0.73
CA SER A 232 -19.42 -1.61 -1.36
C SER A 232 -19.49 -1.31 -2.86
N GLY A 233 -19.37 -2.36 -3.69
CA GLY A 233 -19.43 -2.25 -5.15
C GLY A 233 -18.18 -1.67 -5.83
N ALA A 234 -17.18 -1.23 -5.07
CA ALA A 234 -15.96 -0.63 -5.62
C ALA A 234 -15.17 -1.64 -6.45
N ASN A 235 -14.76 -1.23 -7.66
CA ASN A 235 -13.96 -2.03 -8.61
C ASN A 235 -14.43 -3.49 -8.72
N SER A 236 -15.70 -3.72 -9.05
CA SER A 236 -16.24 -5.07 -9.26
C SER A 236 -15.43 -5.89 -10.27
N GLY A 237 -14.88 -5.25 -11.31
CA GLY A 237 -13.99 -5.91 -12.27
C GLY A 237 -12.74 -6.52 -11.65
N LEU A 238 -12.17 -5.93 -10.58
CA LEU A 238 -11.03 -6.50 -9.87
C LEU A 238 -11.42 -7.70 -8.99
N LEU A 239 -12.65 -7.70 -8.45
CA LEU A 239 -13.17 -8.86 -7.74
C LEU A 239 -13.32 -10.06 -8.70
N ASP A 240 -13.87 -9.82 -9.89
CA ASP A 240 -14.02 -10.86 -10.91
C ASP A 240 -12.66 -11.33 -11.44
N PHE A 241 -11.72 -10.40 -11.62
CA PHE A 241 -10.33 -10.71 -11.97
C PHE A 241 -9.66 -11.60 -10.91
N ALA A 242 -9.78 -11.27 -9.62
CA ALA A 242 -9.24 -12.08 -8.51
C ALA A 242 -9.80 -13.51 -8.54
N LYS A 243 -11.13 -13.65 -8.70
CA LYS A 243 -11.80 -14.95 -8.85
C LYS A 243 -11.28 -15.73 -10.04
N SER A 244 -11.08 -15.09 -11.20
CA SER A 244 -10.57 -15.74 -12.41
C SER A 244 -9.13 -16.27 -12.24
N ARG A 245 -8.36 -15.67 -11.33
CA ARG A 245 -6.99 -16.09 -10.98
C ARG A 245 -6.94 -17.08 -9.80
N ASN A 246 -8.09 -17.53 -9.29
CA ASN A 246 -8.23 -18.39 -8.11
C ASN A 246 -7.61 -17.77 -6.84
N ILE A 247 -7.63 -16.45 -6.73
CA ILE A 247 -7.17 -15.74 -5.53
C ILE A 247 -8.34 -15.65 -4.54
N PRO A 248 -8.16 -16.04 -3.27
CA PRO A 248 -9.16 -15.84 -2.23
C PRO A 248 -9.64 -14.39 -2.21
N SER A 249 -10.95 -14.18 -2.37
CA SER A 249 -11.50 -12.85 -2.59
C SER A 249 -12.80 -12.64 -1.83
N TRP A 250 -12.97 -11.45 -1.25
CA TRP A 250 -14.17 -11.06 -0.51
C TRP A 250 -14.76 -9.78 -1.06
N GLU A 251 -16.09 -9.71 -1.05
CA GLU A 251 -16.80 -8.45 -1.17
C GLU A 251 -16.52 -7.58 0.06
N TRP A 252 -16.96 -6.33 0.01
CA TRP A 252 -16.76 -5.39 1.10
C TRP A 252 -17.34 -5.94 2.41
N LEU A 253 -16.50 -6.01 3.44
CA LEU A 253 -16.78 -6.69 4.70
C LEU A 253 -17.55 -5.82 5.72
N GLY A 254 -17.88 -4.59 5.34
CA GLY A 254 -18.56 -3.64 6.22
C GLY A 254 -17.64 -3.00 7.27
N ASP A 255 -18.24 -2.14 8.09
CA ASP A 255 -17.55 -1.38 9.14
C ASP A 255 -17.82 -1.93 10.56
N ASP A 256 -18.69 -2.92 10.68
CA ASP A 256 -19.06 -3.53 11.96
C ASP A 256 -18.12 -4.67 12.30
N ASN A 257 -17.68 -4.74 13.56
CA ASN A 257 -16.80 -5.80 14.07
C ASN A 257 -15.54 -6.04 13.21
N MET A 258 -14.98 -4.97 12.61
CA MET A 258 -13.89 -5.08 11.63
C MET A 258 -12.72 -5.95 12.10
N GLY A 259 -12.35 -5.87 13.39
CA GLY A 259 -11.25 -6.64 13.96
C GLY A 259 -11.47 -8.15 13.94
N GLU A 260 -12.73 -8.61 14.03
CA GLU A 260 -13.11 -10.02 13.91
C GLU A 260 -13.22 -10.43 12.44
N VAL A 261 -13.99 -9.67 11.64
CA VAL A 261 -14.30 -10.03 10.26
C VAL A 261 -13.05 -10.01 9.38
N TYR A 262 -12.27 -8.94 9.40
CA TYR A 262 -10.99 -8.89 8.67
C TYR A 262 -9.96 -9.81 9.32
N GLY A 263 -10.01 -10.00 10.64
CA GLY A 263 -9.14 -10.94 11.35
C GLY A 263 -9.31 -12.38 10.86
N ALA A 264 -10.54 -12.80 10.56
CA ALA A 264 -10.84 -14.11 9.99
C ALA A 264 -10.25 -14.26 8.57
N CYS A 265 -10.34 -13.22 7.73
CA CYS A 265 -9.68 -13.21 6.42
C CYS A 265 -8.16 -13.34 6.54
N TYR A 266 -7.54 -12.60 7.47
CA TYR A 266 -6.09 -12.69 7.71
C TYR A 266 -5.67 -14.08 8.19
N ASP A 267 -6.43 -14.70 9.08
CA ASP A 267 -6.14 -16.05 9.58
C ASP A 267 -6.33 -17.12 8.51
N HIS A 268 -7.29 -16.92 7.60
CA HIS A 268 -7.49 -17.80 6.45
C HIS A 268 -6.29 -17.72 5.50
N ILE A 269 -5.91 -16.52 5.06
CA ILE A 269 -4.81 -16.31 4.10
C ILE A 269 -3.45 -16.72 4.69
N TYR A 270 -3.22 -16.47 5.97
CA TYR A 270 -1.97 -16.86 6.64
C TYR A 270 -1.88 -18.36 6.91
N GLY A 271 -3.02 -19.05 7.01
CA GLY A 271 -3.09 -20.49 7.26
C GLY A 271 -2.86 -21.36 6.02
N GLU A 272 -2.95 -20.79 4.81
CA GLU A 272 -2.69 -21.44 3.52
C GLU A 272 -1.20 -21.44 3.12
#